data_AF-A0A1F5AI25-F1
#
_entry.id   AF-A0A1F5AI25-F1
#
_cell.length_a   1.000
_cell.length_b   1.000
_cell.length_c   1.000
_cell.angle_alpha   90.00
_cell.angle_beta   90.00
_cell.angle_gamma   90.00
#
_symmetry.space_group_name_H-M   'P 1'
#
loop_
_entity.id
_entity.type
_entity.pdbx_description
1 polymer ?
#
loop_
_entity_poly.entity_id
_entity_poly.type
_entity_poly.pdbx_seq_one_letter_code
_entity_poly.pdbx_strand_id
1 'polypeptide(L)'
;MKSGRSRGFTLIIVILVLAFLLSVGVALLSVTGAGPRLADNVRTQEQALNAAEAGFDSAWGNLGLAFEDGEFTSFDGIYLKDPEGVDLPTSENYFRKKTDWEMLSLLDQDGDGAADYTGVLFYKQYFLPLGSESNSGLTYTVFLIDDEAAGGAMDHTDVLLVCIGTSGRGSRSTTSRLEILIGVEGS
;
A
#
# COMPACT_ATOMS: atom_id res chain seq x y z
N MET A 1 -66.19 -18.00 4.66
CA MET A 1 -64.78 -17.62 4.93
C MET A 1 -64.15 -17.06 3.66
N LYS A 2 -63.79 -15.77 3.62
CA LYS A 2 -62.97 -15.20 2.55
C LYS A 2 -62.02 -14.15 3.14
N SER A 3 -60.87 -14.62 3.61
CA SER A 3 -59.74 -13.81 4.04
C SER A 3 -58.91 -13.47 2.80
N GLY A 4 -59.10 -12.29 2.23
CA GLY A 4 -58.36 -11.84 1.04
C GLY A 4 -58.06 -10.34 0.98
N ARG A 5 -58.65 -9.53 1.87
CA ARG A 5 -58.57 -8.06 1.80
C ARG A 5 -57.46 -7.45 2.67
N SER A 6 -56.91 -8.19 3.64
CA SER A 6 -55.87 -7.70 4.56
C SER A 6 -54.44 -7.85 4.02
N ARG A 7 -54.17 -8.82 3.13
CA ARG A 7 -52.81 -9.08 2.63
C ARG A 7 -52.26 -7.97 1.72
N GLY A 8 -53.12 -7.33 0.91
CA GLY A 8 -52.71 -6.23 0.04
C GLY A 8 -52.42 -4.94 0.81
N PHE A 9 -53.20 -4.65 1.85
CA PHE A 9 -53.03 -3.43 2.65
C PHE A 9 -51.73 -3.44 3.46
N THR A 10 -51.38 -4.60 4.05
CA THR A 10 -50.09 -4.76 4.75
C THR A 10 -48.91 -4.59 3.80
N LEU A 11 -48.96 -5.14 2.59
CA LEU A 11 -47.89 -4.98 1.60
C LEU A 11 -47.71 -3.51 1.20
N ILE A 12 -48.81 -2.77 1.01
CA ILE A 12 -48.78 -1.33 0.70
C ILE A 12 -48.10 -0.54 1.84
N ILE A 13 -48.44 -0.84 3.09
CA ILE A 13 -47.80 -0.20 4.26
C ILE A 13 -46.30 -0.50 4.28
N VAL A 14 -45.90 -1.76 4.05
CA VAL A 14 -44.48 -2.14 4.02
C VAL A 14 -43.73 -1.41 2.92
N ILE A 15 -44.29 -1.30 1.71
CA ILE A 15 -43.67 -0.55 0.61
C ILE A 15 -43.54 0.93 0.96
N LEU A 16 -44.56 1.55 1.57
CA LEU A 16 -44.50 2.95 2.00
C LEU A 16 -43.43 3.19 3.07
N VAL A 17 -43.34 2.30 4.06
CA VAL A 17 -42.31 2.37 5.10
C VAL A 17 -40.91 2.18 4.50
N LEU A 18 -40.73 1.21 3.60
CA LEU A 18 -39.46 1.00 2.90
C LEU A 18 -39.07 2.22 2.07
N ALA A 19 -40.00 2.78 1.29
CA ALA A 19 -39.74 3.98 0.49
C ALA A 19 -39.37 5.18 1.37
N PHE A 20 -40.04 5.36 2.51
CA PHE A 20 -39.72 6.41 3.46
C PHE A 20 -38.32 6.22 4.06
N LEU A 21 -37.99 5.00 4.53
CA LEU A 21 -36.66 4.70 5.07
C LEU A 21 -35.55 4.89 4.02
N LEU A 22 -35.81 4.55 2.76
CA LEU A 22 -34.86 4.72 1.66
C LEU A 22 -34.64 6.20 1.34
N SER A 23 -35.72 7.01 1.34
CA SER A 23 -35.64 8.46 1.16
C SER A 23 -34.87 9.14 2.30
N VAL A 24 -35.12 8.75 3.55
CA VAL A 24 -34.38 9.24 4.72
C VAL A 24 -32.90 8.84 4.63
N GLY A 25 -32.59 7.60 4.22
CA GLY A 25 -31.22 7.14 4.02
C GLY A 25 -30.46 7.97 2.99
N VAL A 26 -31.06 8.24 1.82
CA VAL A 26 -30.47 9.09 0.77
C VAL A 26 -30.30 10.55 1.25
N ALA A 27 -31.28 11.09 1.97
CA ALA A 27 -31.19 12.44 2.53
C ALA A 27 -30.09 12.55 3.59
N LEU A 28 -29.89 11.52 4.42
CA LEU A 28 -28.79 11.49 5.37
C LEU A 28 -27.44 11.43 4.66
N LEU A 29 -27.29 10.64 3.59
CA LEU A 29 -26.06 10.59 2.78
C LEU A 29 -25.73 11.94 2.11
N SER A 30 -26.74 12.70 1.68
CA SER A 30 -26.53 14.00 1.05
C SER A 30 -26.17 15.11 2.06
N VAL A 31 -26.80 15.11 3.23
CA VAL A 31 -26.54 16.11 4.28
C VAL A 31 -25.21 15.87 5.01
N THR A 32 -24.81 14.61 5.19
CA THR A 32 -23.56 14.27 5.91
C THR A 32 -22.30 14.38 5.06
N GLY A 33 -22.43 14.59 3.74
CA GLY A 33 -21.28 14.67 2.83
C GLY A 33 -20.47 13.37 2.75
N ALA A 34 -21.05 12.24 3.14
CA ALA A 34 -20.38 10.94 3.15
C ALA A 34 -20.00 10.48 1.73
N GLY A 35 -20.84 10.75 0.72
CA GLY A 35 -20.59 10.36 -0.68
C GLY A 35 -19.28 10.93 -1.25
N PRO A 36 -19.10 12.27 -1.29
CA PRO A 36 -17.88 12.89 -1.81
C PRO A 36 -16.61 12.45 -1.07
N ARG A 37 -16.66 12.36 0.26
CA ARG A 37 -15.50 11.97 1.08
C ARG A 37 -15.08 10.51 0.86
N LEU A 38 -16.04 9.60 0.68
CA LEU A 38 -15.74 8.20 0.38
C LEU A 38 -15.11 8.06 -1.01
N ALA A 39 -15.64 8.77 -2.02
CA ALA A 39 -15.09 8.75 -3.37
C ALA A 39 -13.66 9.32 -3.42
N ASP A 40 -13.41 10.43 -2.72
CA ASP A 40 -12.07 11.03 -2.64
C ASP A 40 -11.07 10.10 -1.94
N ASN A 41 -11.47 9.48 -0.82
CA ASN A 41 -10.60 8.54 -0.09
C ASN A 41 -10.24 7.30 -0.92
N VAL A 42 -11.22 6.74 -1.64
CA VAL A 42 -10.99 5.59 -2.54
C VAL A 42 -10.02 5.98 -3.65
N ARG A 43 -10.20 7.16 -4.26
CA ARG A 43 -9.30 7.65 -5.30
C ARG A 43 -7.88 7.88 -4.79
N THR A 44 -7.69 8.47 -3.60
CA THR A 44 -6.35 8.67 -3.03
C THR A 44 -5.68 7.35 -2.67
N GLN A 45 -6.46 6.35 -2.24
CA GLN A 45 -5.95 5.01 -1.97
C GLN A 45 -5.51 4.30 -3.26
N GLU A 46 -6.33 4.37 -4.32
CA GLU A 46 -5.99 3.84 -5.64
C GLU A 46 -4.71 4.49 -6.19
N GLN A 47 -4.57 5.80 -6.04
CA GLN A 47 -3.36 6.52 -6.43
C GLN A 47 -2.11 6.06 -5.64
N ALA A 48 -2.24 5.85 -4.33
CA ALA A 48 -1.14 5.33 -3.52
C ALA A 48 -0.77 3.89 -3.92
N LEU A 49 -1.76 3.06 -4.25
CA LEU A 49 -1.54 1.71 -4.78
C LEU A 49 -0.81 1.75 -6.13
N ASN A 50 -1.26 2.57 -7.08
CA ASN A 50 -0.61 2.72 -8.38
C ASN A 50 0.86 3.18 -8.24
N ALA A 51 1.15 4.04 -7.26
CA ALA A 51 2.53 4.42 -6.94
C ALA A 51 3.33 3.24 -6.39
N ALA A 52 2.75 2.40 -5.54
CA ALA A 52 3.40 1.20 -5.03
C ALA A 52 3.67 0.18 -6.17
N GLU A 53 2.72 -0.02 -7.08
CA GLU A 53 2.89 -0.87 -8.26
C GLU A 53 4.01 -0.35 -9.17
N ALA A 54 4.07 0.95 -9.42
CA ALA A 54 5.17 1.55 -10.19
C ALA A 54 6.54 1.36 -9.52
N GLY A 55 6.60 1.41 -8.19
CA GLY A 55 7.81 1.11 -7.43
C GLY A 55 8.21 -0.36 -7.53
N PHE A 56 7.24 -1.28 -7.50
CA PHE A 56 7.48 -2.70 -7.74
C PHE A 56 8.04 -2.94 -9.13
N ASP A 57 7.40 -2.42 -10.18
CA ASP A 57 7.86 -2.59 -11.57
C ASP A 57 9.28 -2.04 -11.78
N SER A 58 9.57 -0.87 -11.18
CA SER A 58 10.88 -0.24 -11.25
C SER A 58 11.96 -1.08 -10.54
N ALA A 59 11.66 -1.60 -9.35
CA ALA A 59 12.58 -2.44 -8.60
C ALA A 59 12.77 -3.81 -9.24
N TRP A 60 11.70 -4.45 -9.68
CA TRP A 60 11.74 -5.71 -10.41
C TRP A 60 12.57 -5.60 -11.69
N GLY A 61 12.35 -4.55 -12.48
CA GLY A 61 13.14 -4.31 -13.70
C GLY A 61 14.63 -4.09 -13.42
N ASN A 62 14.96 -3.27 -12.42
CA ASN A 62 16.36 -2.99 -12.06
C ASN A 62 17.07 -4.21 -11.46
N LEU A 63 16.39 -4.97 -10.59
CA LEU A 63 16.94 -6.21 -10.05
C LEU A 63 17.13 -7.23 -11.16
N GLY A 64 16.14 -7.41 -12.04
CA GLY A 64 16.24 -8.31 -13.19
C GLY A 64 17.45 -8.02 -14.06
N LEU A 65 17.66 -6.75 -14.43
CA LEU A 65 18.85 -6.33 -15.17
C LEU A 65 20.15 -6.60 -14.40
N ALA A 66 20.19 -6.31 -13.10
CA ALA A 66 21.37 -6.55 -12.28
C ALA A 66 21.73 -8.04 -12.17
N PHE A 67 20.75 -8.93 -12.13
CA PHE A 67 20.97 -10.39 -12.20
C PHE A 67 21.38 -10.85 -13.61
N GLU A 68 20.77 -10.31 -14.67
CA GLU A 68 21.11 -10.62 -16.06
C GLU A 68 22.55 -10.18 -16.41
N ASP A 69 22.98 -9.02 -15.94
CA ASP A 69 24.32 -8.46 -16.15
C ASP A 69 25.38 -9.10 -15.22
N GLY A 70 24.96 -9.93 -14.26
CA GLY A 70 25.82 -10.60 -13.28
C GLY A 70 26.38 -9.66 -12.20
N GLU A 71 25.78 -8.48 -12.02
CA GLU A 71 26.09 -7.58 -10.90
C GLU A 71 25.66 -8.23 -9.57
N PHE A 72 24.51 -8.89 -9.56
CA PHE A 72 24.03 -9.70 -8.44
C PHE A 72 23.97 -11.18 -8.81
N THR A 73 24.42 -12.03 -7.89
CA THR A 73 24.31 -13.50 -7.99
C THR A 73 23.28 -14.08 -7.02
N SER A 74 22.91 -13.31 -6.00
CA SER A 74 21.87 -13.60 -5.00
C SER A 74 21.37 -12.28 -4.40
N PHE A 75 20.36 -12.34 -3.54
CA PHE A 75 19.90 -11.17 -2.77
C PHE A 75 20.79 -10.86 -1.54
N ASP A 76 21.88 -11.62 -1.34
CA ASP A 76 22.78 -11.37 -0.21
C ASP A 76 23.45 -9.99 -0.31
N GLY A 77 23.51 -9.29 0.81
CA GLY A 77 24.11 -7.96 0.91
C GLY A 77 23.24 -6.79 0.45
N ILE A 78 22.04 -7.02 -0.11
CA ILE A 78 21.13 -5.94 -0.56
C ILE A 78 19.86 -5.80 0.29
N TYR A 79 19.77 -6.55 1.40
CA TYR A 79 18.69 -6.42 2.38
C TYR A 79 18.78 -5.13 3.19
N LEU A 80 17.62 -4.62 3.61
CA LEU A 80 17.52 -3.62 4.66
C LEU A 80 17.72 -4.29 6.02
N LYS A 81 18.92 -4.13 6.60
CA LYS A 81 19.27 -4.64 7.95
C LYS A 81 19.24 -3.55 9.03
N ASP A 82 19.32 -2.29 8.60
CA ASP A 82 19.29 -1.13 9.48
C ASP A 82 17.96 -0.36 9.32
N PRO A 83 17.38 0.14 10.42
CA PRO A 83 17.89 0.01 11.79
C PRO A 83 17.74 -1.42 12.33
N GLU A 84 18.60 -1.79 13.28
CA GLU A 84 18.71 -3.16 13.80
C GLU A 84 17.33 -3.79 14.13
N GLY A 85 17.12 -4.98 13.56
CA GLY A 85 15.91 -5.78 13.74
C GLY A 85 14.70 -5.32 12.93
N VAL A 86 14.89 -4.51 11.88
CA VAL A 86 13.81 -4.14 10.95
C VAL A 86 13.17 -5.37 10.27
N ASP A 87 13.91 -6.45 10.11
CA ASP A 87 13.53 -7.75 9.55
C ASP A 87 13.15 -8.80 10.62
N LEU A 88 13.36 -8.51 11.91
CA LEU A 88 13.14 -9.46 13.02
C LEU A 88 11.77 -9.29 13.69
N PRO A 89 10.86 -10.29 13.67
CA PRO A 89 9.54 -10.20 14.30
C PRO A 89 9.55 -9.88 15.81
N THR A 90 10.63 -10.20 16.51
CA THR A 90 10.81 -9.93 17.94
C THR A 90 11.18 -8.48 18.23
N SER A 91 11.78 -7.76 17.27
CA SER A 91 12.23 -6.38 17.44
C SER A 91 11.06 -5.39 17.48
N GLU A 92 11.27 -4.23 18.11
CA GLU A 92 10.37 -3.09 18.02
C GLU A 92 10.45 -2.38 16.66
N ASN A 93 11.58 -2.52 15.97
CA ASN A 93 11.81 -1.93 14.65
C ASN A 93 11.21 -2.75 13.50
N TYR A 94 10.67 -3.94 13.81
CA TYR A 94 10.12 -4.84 12.79
C TYR A 94 9.16 -4.12 11.85
N PHE A 95 9.42 -4.20 10.54
CA PHE A 95 8.71 -3.39 9.55
C PHE A 95 7.18 -3.61 9.54
N ARG A 96 6.70 -4.81 9.90
CA ARG A 96 5.26 -5.10 10.02
C ARG A 96 4.62 -4.59 11.32
N LYS A 97 5.43 -4.19 12.31
CA LYS A 97 4.94 -3.48 13.52
C LYS A 97 4.87 -1.97 13.32
N LYS A 98 5.37 -1.45 12.20
CA LYS A 98 5.36 -0.03 11.87
C LYS A 98 4.30 0.27 10.82
N THR A 99 3.58 1.36 11.02
CA THR A 99 2.79 1.99 9.95
C THR A 99 3.71 2.44 8.82
N ASP A 100 3.16 2.67 7.63
CA ASP A 100 3.94 3.20 6.50
C ASP A 100 4.62 4.53 6.83
N TRP A 101 3.95 5.40 7.59
CA TRP A 101 4.52 6.67 8.03
C TRP A 101 5.68 6.50 8.99
N GLU A 102 5.55 5.59 9.96
CA GLU A 102 6.64 5.27 10.88
C GLU A 102 7.80 4.66 10.12
N MET A 103 7.56 3.77 9.14
CA MET A 103 8.63 3.23 8.28
C MET A 103 9.32 4.33 7.48
N LEU A 104 8.58 5.17 6.77
CA LEU A 104 9.17 6.23 5.94
C LEU A 104 9.97 7.24 6.77
N SER A 105 9.54 7.53 8.01
CA SER A 105 10.26 8.40 8.94
C SER A 105 11.46 7.69 9.58
N LEU A 106 11.38 6.38 9.76
CA LEU A 106 12.47 5.58 10.30
C LEU A 106 13.65 5.52 9.32
N LEU A 107 13.35 5.50 8.01
CA LEU A 107 14.34 5.43 6.93
C LEU A 107 15.01 6.78 6.59
N ASP A 108 14.52 7.89 7.15
CA ASP A 108 14.94 9.29 6.88
C ASP A 108 14.75 10.08 8.18
N GLN A 109 15.61 9.80 9.16
CA GLN A 109 15.51 10.32 10.52
C GLN A 109 15.96 11.78 10.61
N ASP A 110 16.88 12.20 9.73
CA ASP A 110 17.33 13.59 9.66
C ASP A 110 16.40 14.48 8.82
N GLY A 111 15.50 13.88 8.03
CA GLY A 111 14.47 14.56 7.26
C GLY A 111 15.02 15.29 6.03
N ASP A 112 16.19 14.90 5.53
CA ASP A 112 16.83 15.52 4.36
C ASP A 112 16.19 15.08 3.03
N GLY A 113 15.33 14.06 3.07
CA GLY A 113 14.62 13.53 1.92
C GLY A 113 15.38 12.44 1.15
N ALA A 114 16.49 11.94 1.68
CA ALA A 114 17.19 10.74 1.26
C ALA A 114 16.99 9.62 2.30
N ALA A 115 17.33 8.39 1.90
CA ALA A 115 17.36 7.28 2.84
C ALA A 115 18.68 7.26 3.62
N ASP A 116 18.59 7.08 4.93
CA ASP A 116 19.74 6.97 5.83
C ASP A 116 20.48 5.62 5.71
N TYR A 117 19.81 4.61 5.12
CA TYR A 117 20.27 3.23 5.10
C TYR A 117 20.48 2.70 3.68
N THR A 118 21.60 2.01 3.46
CA THR A 118 22.03 1.46 2.16
C THR A 118 21.10 0.37 1.60
N GLY A 119 20.29 -0.29 2.43
CA GLY A 119 19.34 -1.34 2.01
C GLY A 119 18.02 -0.81 1.44
N VAL A 120 17.88 0.50 1.26
CA VAL A 120 16.74 1.12 0.59
C VAL A 120 17.07 1.27 -0.90
N LEU A 121 16.40 0.51 -1.76
CA LEU A 121 16.60 0.55 -3.22
C LEU A 121 16.14 1.89 -3.81
N PHE A 122 14.96 2.35 -3.38
CA PHE A 122 14.37 3.60 -3.82
C PHE A 122 13.77 4.31 -2.63
N TYR A 123 14.16 5.57 -2.40
CA TYR A 123 13.53 6.40 -1.37
C TYR A 123 12.75 7.54 -1.99
N LYS A 124 11.45 7.63 -1.65
CA LYS A 124 10.49 8.67 -2.10
C LYS A 124 10.65 9.08 -3.57
N GLN A 125 10.89 8.12 -4.46
CA GLN A 125 11.07 8.40 -5.90
C GLN A 125 9.76 8.85 -6.51
N TYR A 126 9.80 9.89 -7.34
CA TYR A 126 8.61 10.43 -7.97
C TYR A 126 8.06 9.48 -9.04
N PHE A 127 6.74 9.26 -8.99
CA PHE A 127 6.00 8.57 -10.02
C PHE A 127 5.10 9.55 -10.76
N LEU A 128 5.23 9.58 -12.09
CA LEU A 128 4.35 10.33 -12.98
C LEU A 128 3.55 9.34 -13.84
N PRO A 129 2.27 9.09 -13.50
CA PRO A 129 1.39 8.31 -14.36
C PRO A 129 1.38 8.84 -15.79
N LEU A 130 1.35 7.95 -16.78
CA LEU A 130 1.22 8.33 -18.19
C LEU A 130 -0.01 9.23 -18.40
N GLY A 131 0.20 10.42 -18.99
CA GLY A 131 -0.87 11.40 -19.22
C GLY A 131 -1.25 12.27 -18.02
N SER A 132 -0.52 12.17 -16.91
CA SER A 132 -0.66 13.11 -15.78
C SER A 132 0.30 14.30 -15.91
N GLU A 133 -0.11 15.46 -15.38
CA GLU A 133 0.80 16.61 -15.29
C GLU A 133 1.89 16.36 -14.23
N SER A 134 3.03 17.04 -14.38
CA SER A 134 4.30 16.91 -13.64
C SER A 134 4.23 17.00 -12.09
N ASN A 135 3.04 17.07 -11.49
CA ASN A 135 2.84 17.38 -10.09
C ASN A 135 1.85 16.43 -9.40
N SER A 136 1.81 15.16 -9.80
CA SER A 136 1.22 14.13 -8.95
C SER A 136 2.14 14.00 -7.74
N GLY A 137 1.67 14.33 -6.54
CA GLY A 137 2.39 14.07 -5.28
C GLY A 137 2.50 12.57 -4.99
N LEU A 138 2.87 11.79 -6.00
CA LEU A 138 2.98 10.35 -5.98
C LEU A 138 4.45 10.01 -5.86
N THR A 139 4.77 9.29 -4.81
CA THR A 139 6.12 8.79 -4.59
C THR A 139 6.06 7.32 -4.19
N TYR A 140 7.12 6.58 -4.47
CA TYR A 140 7.28 5.22 -3.96
C TYR A 140 8.59 5.07 -3.20
N THR A 141 8.60 4.16 -2.24
CA THR A 141 9.80 3.73 -1.51
C THR A 141 9.88 2.21 -1.55
N VAL A 142 11.03 1.67 -1.90
CA VAL A 142 11.25 0.23 -2.04
C VAL A 142 12.48 -0.19 -1.24
N PHE A 143 12.35 -1.29 -0.52
CA PHE A 143 13.43 -1.95 0.19
C PHE A 143 13.18 -3.46 0.24
N LEU A 144 14.24 -4.21 0.53
CA LEU A 144 14.22 -5.67 0.57
C LEU A 144 14.33 -6.15 2.01
N ILE A 145 13.53 -7.15 2.39
CA ILE A 145 13.57 -7.78 3.71
C ILE A 145 13.94 -9.25 3.52
N ASP A 146 14.95 -9.69 4.26
CA ASP A 146 15.29 -11.11 4.42
C ASP A 146 14.14 -11.81 5.16
N ASP A 147 13.42 -12.69 4.48
CA ASP A 147 12.28 -13.42 5.04
C ASP A 147 12.71 -14.58 5.94
N GLU A 148 13.98 -14.97 5.89
CA GLU A 148 14.57 -16.02 6.72
C GLU A 148 15.25 -15.49 7.99
N ALA A 149 15.38 -14.16 8.12
CA ALA A 149 15.96 -13.47 9.29
C ALA A 149 15.37 -13.92 10.63
N ALA A 150 14.11 -14.37 10.65
CA ALA A 150 13.40 -14.82 11.86
C ALA A 150 13.76 -16.25 12.33
N GLY A 151 14.69 -16.94 11.67
CA GLY A 151 15.23 -18.22 12.13
C GLY A 151 15.00 -19.41 11.21
N GLY A 152 14.90 -19.19 9.89
CA GLY A 152 14.93 -20.28 8.91
C GLY A 152 16.33 -20.59 8.39
N ALA A 153 16.40 -21.48 7.41
CA ALA A 153 17.67 -21.81 6.76
C ALA A 153 18.04 -20.64 5.84
N MET A 154 19.31 -20.23 5.83
CA MET A 154 19.73 -19.15 4.93
C MET A 154 19.50 -19.57 3.48
N ASP A 155 18.56 -18.88 2.85
CA ASP A 155 18.32 -18.87 1.42
C ASP A 155 18.46 -17.41 0.94
N HIS A 156 19.26 -17.20 -0.09
CA HIS A 156 19.47 -15.88 -0.70
C HIS A 156 18.93 -15.84 -2.12
N THR A 157 18.19 -16.88 -2.53
CA THR A 157 17.56 -16.97 -3.86
C THR A 157 16.18 -16.34 -3.89
N ASP A 158 15.57 -16.08 -2.73
CA ASP A 158 14.36 -15.30 -2.58
C ASP A 158 14.52 -14.17 -1.55
N VAL A 159 13.56 -13.24 -1.61
CA VAL A 159 13.50 -12.07 -0.74
C VAL A 159 12.09 -11.48 -0.72
N LEU A 160 11.71 -10.87 0.39
CA LEU A 160 10.49 -10.07 0.47
C LEU A 160 10.75 -8.64 -0.02
N LEU A 161 10.24 -8.31 -1.20
CA LEU A 161 10.24 -6.94 -1.72
C LEU A 161 9.06 -6.17 -1.13
N VAL A 162 9.38 -5.09 -0.40
CA VAL A 162 8.38 -4.20 0.20
C VAL A 162 8.37 -2.88 -0.56
N CYS A 163 7.20 -2.48 -1.05
CA CYS A 163 7.00 -1.22 -1.74
C CYS A 163 5.89 -0.40 -1.06
N ILE A 164 6.22 0.83 -0.67
CA ILE A 164 5.29 1.79 -0.08
C ILE A 164 5.05 2.92 -1.08
N GLY A 165 3.86 2.92 -1.68
CA GLY A 165 3.38 4.02 -2.50
C GLY A 165 2.70 5.08 -1.62
N THR A 166 2.93 6.36 -1.95
CA THR A 166 2.37 7.51 -1.24
C THR A 166 1.67 8.41 -2.23
N SER A 167 0.46 8.87 -1.91
CA SER A 167 -0.30 9.88 -2.65
C SER A 167 -0.58 11.09 -1.78
N GLY A 168 -0.16 12.27 -2.22
CA GLY A 168 -0.34 13.55 -1.52
C GLY A 168 0.97 14.09 -0.95
N ARG A 169 0.88 15.13 -0.12
CA ARG A 169 2.05 15.75 0.55
C ARG A 169 1.72 16.09 2.01
N GLY A 170 2.70 15.94 2.89
CA GLY A 170 2.62 16.37 4.29
C GLY A 170 1.57 15.62 5.10
N SER A 171 0.71 16.32 5.84
CA SER A 171 -0.31 15.70 6.70
C SER A 171 -1.55 15.18 5.96
N ARG A 172 -1.58 15.30 4.63
CA ARG A 172 -2.71 14.88 3.77
C ARG A 172 -2.32 13.79 2.78
N SER A 173 -1.36 12.97 3.13
CA SER A 173 -0.92 11.86 2.29
C SER A 173 -1.51 10.53 2.73
N THR A 174 -1.88 9.74 1.75
CA THR A 174 -2.35 8.37 1.86
C THR A 174 -1.24 7.44 1.41
N THR A 175 -1.08 6.30 2.07
CA THR A 175 -0.08 5.29 1.72
C THR A 175 -0.75 3.97 1.34
N SER A 176 -0.03 3.15 0.57
CA SER A 176 -0.37 1.77 0.28
C SER A 176 0.90 0.95 0.26
N ARG A 177 0.90 -0.21 0.91
CA ARG A 177 2.04 -1.13 0.97
C ARG A 177 1.76 -2.39 0.16
N LEU A 178 2.72 -2.76 -0.68
CA LEU A 178 2.83 -4.07 -1.31
C LEU A 178 3.98 -4.84 -0.65
N GLU A 179 3.73 -6.10 -0.33
CA GLU A 179 4.73 -7.04 0.18
C GLU A 179 4.69 -8.26 -0.74
N ILE A 180 5.74 -8.46 -1.52
CA ILE A 180 5.77 -9.49 -2.58
C ILE A 180 7.04 -10.31 -2.41
N LEU A 181 6.88 -11.62 -2.21
CA LEU A 181 8.01 -12.54 -2.25
C LEU A 181 8.45 -12.70 -3.70
N ILE A 182 9.72 -12.42 -3.96
CA ILE A 182 10.33 -12.59 -5.27
C ILE A 182 11.52 -13.53 -5.15
N GLY A 183 11.86 -14.21 -6.23
CA GLY A 183 13.00 -15.12 -6.26
C GLY A 183 13.68 -15.17 -7.61
N VAL A 184 14.95 -15.57 -7.60
CA VAL A 184 15.74 -15.89 -8.78
C VAL A 184 15.77 -17.40 -8.97
N GLU A 185 15.27 -17.88 -10.10
CA GLU A 185 15.45 -19.29 -10.46
C GLU A 185 16.91 -19.50 -10.85
N GLY A 186 17.61 -20.34 -10.08
CA GLY A 186 18.96 -20.77 -10.43
C GLY A 186 18.96 -21.47 -11.79
N SER A 187 19.68 -20.90 -12.76
CA SER A 187 19.90 -21.47 -14.09
C SER A 187 20.68 -22.78 -14.05
#